data_AF-R4LZE8-F1
#
_entry.id   AF-R4LZE8-F1
#
_cell.length_a   1.000
_cell.length_b   1.000
_cell.length_c   1.000
_cell.angle_alpha   90.00
_cell.angle_beta   90.00
_cell.angle_gamma   90.00
#
_symmetry.space_group_name_H-M   'P 1'
#
loop_
_entity.id
_entity.type
_entity.pdbx_description
1 polymer ?
#
loop_
_entity_poly.entity_id
_entity_poly.type
_entity_poly.pdbx_seq_one_letter_code
_entity_poly.pdbx_strand_id
1 'polypeptide(L)'
;MTELLELRGVVEAPPDEVATVLLDARPGGRSPIAATGAVKPKQGDRFTVVRDGSTLTVTIDRAARSLTQQGEWWYCSVTSIEPEPRGSLVIHRILNVAQGNRWAVRFVSRGPLNAAPTSFAKLLGGLGEQLDCAAYPLD
;
A
#
# COMPACT_ATOMS: atom_id res chain seq x y z
N MET A 1 -3.79 3.46 -17.83
CA MET A 1 -3.01 3.20 -16.62
C MET A 1 -1.88 2.27 -16.99
N THR A 2 -0.69 2.46 -16.45
CA THR A 2 0.48 1.62 -16.77
C THR A 2 1.13 1.19 -15.48
N GLU A 3 1.38 -0.10 -15.30
CA GLU A 3 2.13 -0.60 -14.15
C GLU A 3 3.61 -0.20 -14.27
N LEU A 4 4.17 0.28 -13.16
CA LEU A 4 5.56 0.70 -13.08
C LEU A 4 6.41 -0.26 -12.23
N LEU A 5 5.79 -0.93 -11.26
CA LEU A 5 6.43 -1.87 -10.35
C LEU A 5 5.38 -2.77 -9.71
N GLU A 6 5.72 -4.03 -9.54
CA GLU A 6 5.02 -4.97 -8.68
C GLU A 6 6.03 -5.57 -7.70
N LEU A 7 5.66 -5.65 -6.43
CA LEU A 7 6.41 -6.30 -5.36
C LEU A 7 5.50 -7.33 -4.71
N ARG A 8 6.08 -8.47 -4.33
CA ARG A 8 5.35 -9.59 -3.73
C ARG A 8 6.05 -10.02 -2.46
N GLY A 9 5.27 -10.49 -1.49
CA GLY A 9 5.79 -11.01 -0.24
C GLY A 9 4.80 -11.96 0.42
N VAL A 10 5.33 -12.87 1.22
CA VAL A 10 4.53 -13.81 1.99
C VAL A 10 4.42 -13.31 3.43
N VAL A 11 3.24 -13.46 4.01
CA VAL A 11 3.00 -13.38 5.45
C VAL A 11 2.41 -14.72 5.87
N GLU A 12 3.03 -15.42 6.82
CA GLU A 12 2.63 -16.76 7.25
C GLU A 12 1.45 -16.73 8.24
N ALA A 13 0.42 -15.97 7.87
CA ALA A 13 -0.84 -15.83 8.60
C ALA A 13 -2.03 -15.90 7.62
N PRO A 14 -3.24 -16.27 8.09
CA PRO A 14 -4.44 -16.31 7.26
C PRO A 14 -4.78 -14.93 6.66
N PRO A 15 -5.28 -14.86 5.43
CA PRO A 15 -5.49 -13.57 4.77
C PRO A 15 -6.55 -12.68 5.43
N ASP A 16 -7.42 -13.22 6.28
CA ASP A 16 -8.38 -12.41 7.07
C ASP A 16 -7.71 -11.72 8.28
N GLU A 17 -6.71 -12.35 8.87
CA GLU A 17 -5.91 -11.75 9.96
C GLU A 17 -4.98 -10.68 9.39
N VAL A 18 -4.30 -10.97 8.27
CA VAL A 18 -3.48 -9.99 7.56
C VAL A 18 -4.32 -8.79 7.11
N ALA A 19 -5.53 -9.01 6.60
CA ALA A 19 -6.44 -7.93 6.21
C ALA A 19 -6.88 -7.07 7.40
N THR A 20 -7.09 -7.68 8.57
CA THR A 20 -7.48 -6.96 9.79
C THR A 20 -6.41 -5.94 10.23
N VAL A 21 -5.13 -6.24 9.98
CA VAL A 21 -4.02 -5.32 10.24
C VAL A 21 -3.81 -4.35 9.10
N LEU A 22 -3.63 -4.86 7.86
CA LEU A 22 -3.29 -4.04 6.71
C LEU A 22 -4.36 -2.96 6.43
N LEU A 23 -5.64 -3.31 6.55
CA LEU A 23 -6.76 -2.43 6.23
C LEU A 23 -7.10 -1.46 7.37
N ASP A 24 -6.46 -1.59 8.53
CA ASP A 24 -6.52 -0.59 9.60
C ASP A 24 -5.53 0.56 9.33
N ALA A 25 -5.59 1.12 8.12
CA ALA A 25 -4.65 2.13 7.63
C ALA A 25 -5.11 3.57 7.84
N ARG A 26 -6.17 3.75 8.63
CA ARG A 26 -6.60 5.08 9.08
C ARG A 26 -5.49 5.70 9.93
N PRO A 27 -5.39 7.02 10.01
CA PRO A 27 -4.34 7.63 10.83
C PRO A 27 -4.51 7.27 12.31
N GLY A 28 -3.43 6.76 12.91
CA GLY A 28 -3.44 6.15 14.25
C GLY A 28 -3.89 4.69 14.29
N GLY A 29 -4.23 4.08 13.15
CA GLY A 29 -4.53 2.67 13.01
C GLY A 29 -3.28 1.80 13.04
N ARG A 30 -3.48 0.48 13.12
CA ARG A 30 -2.41 -0.51 13.30
C ARG A 30 -1.59 -0.78 12.04
N SER A 31 -2.10 -0.48 10.85
CA SER A 31 -1.40 -0.83 9.61
C SER A 31 0.00 -0.19 9.54
N PRO A 32 1.06 -0.92 9.17
CA PRO A 32 2.38 -0.32 8.96
C PRO A 32 2.42 0.71 7.81
N ILE A 33 1.43 0.68 6.90
CA ILE A 33 1.23 1.68 5.85
C ILE A 33 0.21 2.76 6.23
N ALA A 34 -0.24 2.78 7.49
CA ALA A 34 -1.19 3.76 7.99
C ALA A 34 -0.73 5.16 7.62
N ALA A 35 -1.65 5.93 7.09
CA ALA A 35 -1.31 7.25 6.63
C ALA A 35 -0.88 8.14 7.81
N THR A 36 0.29 8.75 7.70
CA THR A 36 0.76 9.78 8.62
C THR A 36 0.33 11.14 8.06
N GLY A 37 -0.50 11.90 8.79
CA GLY A 37 -0.88 13.24 8.36
C GLY A 37 -2.23 13.73 8.89
N ALA A 38 -2.54 15.00 8.63
CA ALA A 38 -3.83 15.59 8.95
C ALA A 38 -4.92 15.01 8.05
N VAL A 39 -5.99 14.48 8.67
CA VAL A 39 -7.12 13.87 7.96
C VAL A 39 -8.16 14.92 7.68
N LYS A 40 -8.61 15.00 6.43
CA LYS A 40 -9.95 15.52 6.16
C LYS A 40 -10.87 14.30 6.08
N PRO A 41 -11.62 13.98 7.16
CA PRO A 41 -12.41 12.77 7.17
C PRO A 41 -13.50 12.89 6.10
N LYS A 42 -13.46 11.98 5.13
CA LYS A 42 -14.68 11.50 4.49
C LYS A 42 -15.12 10.26 5.27
N GLN A 43 -16.43 10.12 5.50
CA GLN A 43 -16.96 8.95 6.21
C GLN A 43 -16.51 7.64 5.55
N GLY A 44 -16.17 6.64 6.38
CA GLY A 44 -15.99 5.25 5.95
C GLY A 44 -14.59 4.89 5.47
N ASP A 45 -14.52 4.20 4.34
CA ASP A 45 -13.31 3.55 3.83
C ASP A 45 -12.55 4.37 2.80
N ARG A 46 -12.94 5.63 2.63
CA ARG A 46 -12.26 6.57 1.75
C ARG A 46 -11.97 7.85 2.49
N PHE A 47 -10.70 8.22 2.58
CA PHE A 47 -10.26 9.43 3.27
C PHE A 47 -9.06 10.07 2.59
N THR A 48 -8.80 11.32 2.92
CA THR A 48 -7.68 12.09 2.36
C THR A 48 -6.67 12.41 3.44
N VAL A 49 -5.39 12.23 3.12
CA VAL A 49 -4.25 12.52 4.00
C VAL A 49 -3.25 13.41 3.28
N VAL A 50 -2.59 14.29 4.03
CA VAL A 50 -1.48 15.11 3.53
C VAL A 50 -0.17 14.53 4.03
N ARG A 51 0.70 14.12 3.11
CA ARG A 51 2.02 13.56 3.39
C ARG A 51 3.06 14.30 2.57
N ASP A 52 4.09 14.84 3.23
CA ASP A 52 5.19 15.58 2.59
C ASP A 52 4.69 16.68 1.62
N GLY A 53 3.63 17.38 2.02
CA GLY A 53 2.99 18.44 1.21
C GLY A 53 2.11 17.94 0.06
N SER A 54 2.02 16.62 -0.16
CA SER A 54 1.18 16.01 -1.20
C SER A 54 -0.10 15.42 -0.63
N THR A 55 -1.21 15.59 -1.34
CA THR A 55 -2.50 15.00 -0.97
C THR A 55 -2.59 13.57 -1.51
N LEU A 56 -2.93 12.61 -0.65
CA LEU A 56 -3.22 11.23 -1.02
C LEU A 56 -4.68 10.90 -0.66
N THR A 57 -5.40 10.31 -1.60
CA THR A 57 -6.69 9.66 -1.34
C THR A 57 -6.44 8.19 -1.03
N VAL A 58 -6.79 7.76 0.18
CA VAL A 58 -6.76 6.36 0.58
C VAL A 58 -8.15 5.77 0.42
N THR A 59 -8.24 4.59 -0.20
CA THR A 59 -9.47 3.81 -0.32
C THR A 59 -9.20 2.39 0.17
N ILE A 60 -10.01 1.91 1.10
CA ILE A 60 -9.98 0.56 1.65
C ILE A 60 -11.12 -0.23 1.03
N ASP A 61 -10.82 -1.37 0.42
CA ASP A 61 -11.82 -2.33 -0.02
C ASP A 61 -11.66 -3.60 0.80
N ARG A 62 -12.56 -3.79 1.77
CA ARG A 62 -12.52 -4.97 2.66
C ARG A 62 -12.96 -6.24 1.95
N ALA A 63 -13.85 -6.15 0.96
CA ALA A 63 -14.30 -7.33 0.22
C ALA A 63 -13.17 -7.87 -0.65
N ALA A 64 -12.42 -6.98 -1.31
CA ALA A 64 -11.26 -7.33 -2.13
C ALA A 64 -9.94 -7.44 -1.35
N ARG A 65 -9.96 -7.29 -0.01
CA ARG A 65 -8.78 -7.25 0.87
C ARG A 65 -7.67 -6.36 0.32
N SER A 66 -8.03 -5.16 -0.12
CA SER A 66 -7.12 -4.26 -0.80
C SER A 66 -7.18 -2.84 -0.27
N LEU A 67 -6.05 -2.16 -0.39
CA LEU A 67 -5.86 -0.76 -0.02
C LEU A 67 -5.25 -0.03 -1.21
N THR A 68 -5.90 1.05 -1.63
CA THR A 68 -5.43 1.93 -2.69
C THR A 68 -5.00 3.27 -2.10
N GLN A 69 -3.82 3.76 -2.47
CA GLN A 69 -3.37 5.12 -2.21
C GLN A 69 -3.15 5.84 -3.53
N GLN A 70 -3.94 6.85 -3.81
CA GLN A 70 -3.87 7.63 -5.05
C GLN A 70 -3.42 9.06 -4.74
N GLY A 71 -2.33 9.49 -5.39
CA GLY A 71 -1.88 10.88 -5.38
C GLY A 71 -2.60 11.75 -6.41
N GLU A 72 -2.24 13.03 -6.43
CA GLU A 72 -2.96 14.04 -7.22
C GLU A 72 -2.74 13.91 -8.73
N TRP A 73 -1.63 13.31 -9.17
CA TRP A 73 -1.25 13.32 -10.58
C TRP A 73 -0.95 11.94 -11.16
N TRP A 74 0.22 11.37 -10.87
CA TRP A 74 0.67 10.14 -11.54
C TRP A 74 0.59 8.91 -10.65
N TYR A 75 0.75 9.10 -9.34
CA TYR A 75 0.94 8.00 -8.40
C TYR A 75 -0.38 7.34 -8.01
N CYS A 76 -0.45 6.02 -8.19
CA CYS A 76 -1.44 5.18 -7.53
C CYS A 76 -0.75 3.90 -7.09
N SER A 77 -0.89 3.52 -5.83
CA SER A 77 -0.46 2.22 -5.36
C SER A 77 -1.62 1.39 -4.87
N VAL A 78 -1.60 0.10 -5.17
CA VAL A 78 -2.58 -0.88 -4.70
C VAL A 78 -1.83 -1.95 -3.93
N THR A 79 -2.22 -2.18 -2.69
CA THR A 79 -1.74 -3.30 -1.88
C THR A 79 -2.90 -4.26 -1.66
N SER A 80 -2.80 -5.49 -2.18
CA SER A 80 -3.82 -6.52 -2.06
C SER A 80 -3.30 -7.74 -1.32
N ILE A 81 -4.21 -8.50 -0.75
CA ILE A 81 -3.92 -9.76 -0.06
C ILE A 81 -4.65 -10.87 -0.80
N GLU A 82 -3.90 -11.87 -1.23
CA GLU A 82 -4.41 -13.09 -1.85
C GLU A 82 -4.08 -14.31 -0.97
N PRO A 83 -4.91 -15.37 -0.98
CA PRO A 83 -4.57 -16.62 -0.32
C PRO A 83 -3.33 -17.27 -0.97
N GLU A 84 -2.43 -17.81 -0.13
CA GLU A 84 -1.23 -18.54 -0.55
C GLU A 84 -1.09 -19.80 0.32
N PRO A 85 -0.59 -20.95 -0.17
CA PRO A 85 -0.45 -22.17 0.63
C PRO A 85 0.25 -22.01 1.99
N ARG A 86 1.16 -21.03 2.11
CA ARG A 86 1.87 -20.72 3.38
C ARG A 86 1.19 -19.68 4.26
N GLY A 87 0.08 -19.09 3.82
CA GLY A 87 -0.64 -18.03 4.53
C GLY A 87 -1.25 -17.05 3.54
N SER A 88 -0.57 -15.91 3.36
CA SER A 88 -1.04 -14.81 2.53
C SER A 88 0.04 -14.30 1.61
N LEU A 89 -0.32 -14.06 0.35
CA LEU A 89 0.47 -13.30 -0.60
C LEU A 89 0.06 -11.84 -0.56
N VAL A 90 0.97 -10.97 -0.11
CA VAL A 90 0.80 -9.52 -0.17
C VAL A 90 1.41 -9.03 -1.48
N ILE A 91 0.61 -8.37 -2.31
CA ILE A 91 1.05 -7.82 -3.59
C ILE A 91 0.93 -6.30 -3.52
N HIS A 92 2.04 -5.60 -3.78
CA HIS A 92 2.07 -4.14 -3.87
C HIS A 92 2.41 -3.70 -5.29
N ARG A 93 1.48 -3.02 -5.94
CA ARG A 93 1.64 -2.47 -7.29
C ARG A 93 1.72 -0.96 -7.25
N ILE A 94 2.64 -0.39 -8.02
CA ILE A 94 2.72 1.06 -8.29
C ILE A 94 2.35 1.29 -9.76
N LEU A 95 1.41 2.20 -9.97
CA LEU A 95 0.74 2.45 -11.23
C LEU A 95 0.90 3.93 -11.62
N ASN A 96 1.14 4.17 -12.90
CA ASN A 96 1.02 5.49 -13.52
C ASN A 96 -0.43 5.74 -13.96
N VAL A 97 -1.10 6.67 -13.29
CA VAL A 97 -2.46 7.12 -13.59
C VAL A 97 -2.53 8.52 -14.20
N ALA A 98 -1.38 9.13 -14.54
CA ALA A 98 -1.34 10.49 -15.10
C ALA A 98 -2.21 10.60 -16.37
N GLN A 99 -3.05 11.63 -16.44
CA GLN A 99 -3.83 11.94 -17.65
C GLN A 99 -3.06 12.85 -18.62
N GLY A 100 -2.25 13.77 -18.08
CA GLY A 100 -1.37 14.67 -18.85
C GLY A 100 0.09 14.59 -18.38
N ASN A 101 1.01 15.10 -19.21
CA ASN A 101 2.45 15.15 -18.92
C ASN A 101 3.10 13.80 -18.57
N ARG A 102 2.57 12.68 -19.10
CA ARG A 102 3.06 11.32 -18.81
C ARG A 102 4.55 11.13 -18.99
N TRP A 103 5.15 11.84 -19.95
CA TRP A 103 6.59 11.80 -20.22
C TRP A 103 7.43 12.23 -19.01
N ALA A 104 6.91 13.11 -18.15
CA ALA A 104 7.62 13.61 -16.99
C ALA A 104 7.62 12.60 -15.83
N VAL A 105 6.68 11.65 -15.83
CA VAL A 105 6.58 10.60 -14.80
C VAL A 105 7.87 9.79 -14.70
N ARG A 106 8.53 9.49 -15.83
CA ARG A 106 9.80 8.74 -15.85
C ARG A 106 10.93 9.38 -15.05
N PHE A 107 10.86 10.69 -14.80
CA PHE A 107 11.85 11.40 -14.02
C PHE A 107 11.47 11.42 -12.55
N VAL A 108 10.21 11.74 -12.25
CA VAL A 108 9.74 11.88 -10.87
C VAL A 108 9.47 10.53 -10.18
N SER A 109 9.23 9.45 -10.93
CA SER A 109 8.98 8.12 -10.36
C SER A 109 10.25 7.40 -9.93
N ARG A 110 11.45 7.77 -10.42
CA ARG A 110 12.70 7.02 -10.13
C ARG A 110 12.98 6.88 -8.64
N GLY A 111 12.89 7.98 -7.89
CA GLY A 111 13.12 7.96 -6.44
C GLY A 111 12.13 7.04 -5.71
N PRO A 112 10.81 7.26 -5.85
CA PRO A 112 9.79 6.41 -5.25
C PRO A 112 9.91 4.93 -5.63
N LEU A 113 10.17 4.61 -6.90
CA LEU A 113 10.31 3.22 -7.36
C LEU A 113 11.55 2.55 -6.76
N ASN A 114 12.68 3.27 -6.64
CA ASN A 114 13.89 2.73 -6.02
C ASN A 114 13.73 2.52 -4.49
N ALA A 115 12.93 3.35 -3.82
CA ALA A 115 12.66 3.23 -2.39
C ALA A 115 11.55 2.21 -2.04
N ALA A 116 10.77 1.78 -3.04
CA ALA A 116 9.63 0.91 -2.85
C ALA A 116 9.99 -0.47 -2.25
N PRO A 117 11.05 -1.19 -2.70
CA PRO A 117 11.42 -2.48 -2.12
C PRO A 117 11.70 -2.40 -0.62
N THR A 118 12.48 -1.40 -0.18
CA THR A 118 12.77 -1.20 1.24
C THR A 118 11.52 -0.83 2.04
N SER A 119 10.64 0.01 1.47
CA SER A 119 9.38 0.39 2.13
C SER A 119 8.43 -0.81 2.25
N PHE A 120 8.40 -1.66 1.22
CA PHE A 120 7.61 -2.88 1.19
C PHE A 120 8.14 -3.94 2.18
N ALA A 121 9.46 -4.13 2.27
CA ALA A 121 10.05 -5.00 3.29
C ALA A 121 9.71 -4.53 4.71
N LYS A 122 9.69 -3.21 4.97
CA LYS A 122 9.23 -2.64 6.25
C LYS A 122 7.75 -2.89 6.52
N LEU A 123 6.90 -2.79 5.49
CA LEU A 123 5.48 -3.15 5.59
C LEU A 123 5.32 -4.60 6.03
N LEU A 124 5.99 -5.53 5.35
CA LEU A 124 5.95 -6.95 5.68
C LEU A 124 6.48 -7.21 7.10
N GLY A 125 7.62 -6.62 7.47
CA GLY A 125 8.17 -6.73 8.82
C GLY A 125 7.18 -6.27 9.90
N GLY A 126 6.53 -5.12 9.68
CA GLY A 126 5.51 -4.63 10.61
C GLY A 126 4.26 -5.51 10.68
N LEU A 127 3.88 -6.20 9.59
CA LEU A 127 2.81 -7.20 9.61
C LEU A 127 3.23 -8.44 10.41
N GLY A 128 4.45 -8.94 10.19
CA GLY A 128 5.00 -10.08 10.91
C GLY A 128 5.11 -9.82 12.41
N GLU A 129 5.59 -8.64 12.81
CA GLU A 129 5.67 -8.22 14.23
C GLU A 129 4.30 -8.17 14.90
N GLN A 130 3.27 -7.64 14.23
CA GLN A 130 1.94 -7.53 14.82
C GLN A 130 1.16 -8.84 14.89
N LEU A 131 1.48 -9.78 14.00
CA LEU A 131 0.83 -11.09 13.91
C LEU A 131 1.68 -12.19 14.55
N ASP A 132 2.85 -11.87 15.09
CA ASP A 132 3.82 -12.82 15.65
C ASP A 132 4.15 -13.98 14.69
N CYS A 133 4.41 -13.63 13.42
CA CYS A 133 4.66 -14.61 12.35
C CYS A 133 5.77 -14.18 11.39
N ALA A 134 6.22 -15.13 10.55
CA ALA A 134 7.19 -14.83 9.51
C ALA A 134 6.56 -14.01 8.38
N ALA A 135 7.26 -12.97 7.95
CA ALA A 135 6.89 -12.15 6.80
C ALA A 135 8.13 -11.75 6.00
N TYR A 136 8.13 -12.00 4.70
CA TYR A 136 9.32 -11.82 3.85
C TYR A 136 8.96 -11.47 2.40
N PRO A 137 9.78 -10.62 1.74
CA PRO A 137 9.61 -10.35 0.31
C PRO A 137 9.96 -11.60 -0.51
N LEU A 138 9.34 -11.69 -1.69
CA LEU A 138 9.72 -12.63 -2.75
C LEU A 138 10.56 -11.87 -3.78
N ASP A 139 11.58 -12.53 -4.31
CA ASP A 139 12.46 -12.01 -5.36
C ASP A 139 11.75 -11.87 -6.73
#